data_AF-A0A176S7I2-F1
#
_entry.id   AF-A0A176S7I2-F1
#
_cell.length_a   1.000
_cell.length_b   1.000
_cell.length_c   1.000
_cell.angle_alpha   90.00
_cell.angle_beta   90.00
_cell.angle_gamma   90.00
#
_symmetry.space_group_name_H-M   'P 1'
#
loop_
_entity.id
_entity.type
_entity.pdbx_description
1 polymer ?
#
loop_
_entity_poly.entity_id
_entity_poly.type
_entity_poly.pdbx_seq_one_letter_code
_entity_poly.pdbx_strand_id
1 'polypeptide(L)'
;MSTIRELLSMSVEETEKIGSIGRTSVQLAVEKIGYIFREQKERDHGIDAHVEIVKDGKATGQLIALQIKSGDSWFKEKNDKRVIFRDDNDHLDYWLNHSLPVLVVLYNPSEEVAYWQIVNDDTVIMTGKGWKLEVPFTQKLTKESKNYFEELVGKPIKTKGKYSILSLRDVSHGSVKRYSANVLVPESFTRLKIIETVQEVTNSLKNSEYYGNDLTKQRFKKQTAQAIFLFIYPTLEDVRQSNWVCKSLWIDKHLPSDLAPNPIEGKDIGNNITISWSDTYQAMQELREQYTLTKEDFLAHMEAVRNPVTTIVEGLIKLTRRYEIGELNHEAYLKEMTKAELRVTELYIQVTDIGLAPLECEELSNCFQSIMAYAHNIVLPFSKKGLKTWMENNRRYLVRKAIEDYQKKLPCLKYELEKIH
;
A
#
# COMPACT_ATOMS: atom_id res chain seq x y z
N MET A 1 -52.07 -5.67 44.05
CA MET A 1 -50.86 -6.04 43.29
C MET A 1 -51.27 -6.65 41.94
N SER A 2 -51.83 -5.85 41.03
CA SER A 2 -52.35 -6.33 39.74
C SER A 2 -51.88 -5.50 38.54
N THR A 3 -50.90 -4.60 38.70
CA THR A 3 -50.63 -3.57 37.67
C THR A 3 -49.16 -3.45 37.28
N ILE A 4 -48.32 -4.45 37.61
CA ILE A 4 -46.87 -4.43 37.27
C ILE A 4 -46.46 -5.60 36.35
N ARG A 5 -47.36 -6.54 36.04
CA ARG A 5 -47.06 -7.72 35.20
C ARG A 5 -47.42 -7.58 33.71
N GLU A 6 -47.96 -6.44 33.28
CA GLU A 6 -48.35 -6.22 31.86
C GLU A 6 -47.29 -5.50 31.02
N LEU A 7 -46.16 -5.07 31.58
CA LEU A 7 -45.20 -4.19 30.87
C LEU A 7 -43.97 -4.87 30.26
N LEU A 8 -43.82 -6.20 30.32
CA LEU A 8 -42.63 -6.90 29.85
C LEU A 8 -42.94 -8.26 29.20
N SER A 9 -43.69 -8.24 28.10
CA SER A 9 -43.46 -9.16 26.97
C SER A 9 -44.22 -8.64 25.75
N MET A 10 -43.59 -7.78 24.93
CA MET A 10 -44.09 -7.54 23.58
C MET A 10 -44.08 -8.89 22.84
N SER A 11 -45.18 -9.23 22.18
CA SER A 11 -45.22 -10.44 21.37
C SER A 11 -44.26 -10.33 20.18
N VAL A 12 -43.75 -11.46 19.69
CA VAL A 12 -42.87 -11.49 18.49
C VAL A 12 -43.56 -10.80 17.31
N GLU A 13 -44.87 -10.99 17.16
CA GLU A 13 -45.70 -10.38 16.12
C GLU A 13 -45.76 -8.85 16.22
N GLU A 14 -45.82 -8.29 17.42
CA GLU A 14 -45.85 -6.85 17.67
C GLU A 14 -44.49 -6.19 17.36
N THR A 15 -43.39 -6.88 17.67
CA THR A 15 -42.03 -6.43 17.35
C THR A 15 -41.80 -6.42 15.84
N GLU A 16 -42.24 -7.45 15.13
CA GLU A 16 -42.14 -7.50 13.66
C GLU A 16 -42.99 -6.42 12.98
N LYS A 17 -44.18 -6.15 13.53
CA LYS A 17 -45.06 -5.08 13.02
C LYS A 17 -44.41 -3.69 13.16
N ILE A 18 -43.80 -3.38 14.29
CA ILE A 18 -43.08 -2.11 14.51
C ILE A 18 -41.89 -1.98 13.57
N GLY A 19 -41.14 -3.07 13.35
CA GLY A 19 -40.05 -3.12 12.37
C GLY A 19 -40.55 -2.85 10.94
N SER A 20 -41.65 -3.48 10.54
CA SER A 20 -42.28 -3.29 9.23
C SER A 20 -42.75 -1.84 8.99
N ILE A 21 -43.39 -1.23 9.99
CA ILE A 21 -43.79 0.19 9.95
C ILE A 21 -42.56 1.08 9.77
N GLY A 22 -41.49 0.83 10.53
CA GLY A 22 -40.24 1.60 10.43
C GLY A 22 -39.63 1.54 9.04
N ARG A 23 -39.53 0.34 8.43
CA ARG A 23 -39.02 0.20 7.06
C ARG A 23 -39.88 0.96 6.04
N THR A 24 -41.20 0.86 6.15
CA THR A 24 -42.13 1.58 5.25
C THR A 24 -42.00 3.09 5.39
N SER A 25 -41.88 3.61 6.61
CA SER A 25 -41.69 5.04 6.86
C SER A 25 -40.34 5.56 6.35
N VAL A 26 -39.27 4.79 6.54
CA VAL A 26 -37.93 5.12 6.02
C VAL A 26 -37.94 5.10 4.49
N GLN A 27 -38.60 4.11 3.86
CA GLN A 27 -38.80 4.08 2.41
C GLN A 27 -39.47 5.36 1.92
N LEU A 28 -40.59 5.76 2.54
CA LEU A 28 -41.31 6.98 2.17
C LEU A 28 -40.42 8.23 2.31
N ALA A 29 -39.59 8.31 3.36
CA ALA A 29 -38.66 9.41 3.56
C ALA A 29 -37.60 9.46 2.44
N VAL A 30 -37.02 8.32 2.06
CA VAL A 30 -36.04 8.20 0.97
C VAL A 30 -36.66 8.59 -0.37
N GLU A 31 -37.86 8.10 -0.68
CA GLU A 31 -38.56 8.45 -1.92
C GLU A 31 -38.91 9.96 -1.97
N LYS A 32 -39.27 10.57 -0.83
CA LYS A 32 -39.48 12.02 -0.72
C LYS A 32 -38.20 12.84 -0.95
N ILE A 33 -37.02 12.29 -0.64
CA ILE A 33 -35.72 12.90 -0.99
C ILE A 33 -35.50 12.85 -2.51
N GLY A 34 -36.15 11.91 -3.20
CA GLY A 34 -36.02 11.67 -4.64
C GLY A 34 -35.06 10.53 -4.98
N TYR A 35 -34.74 9.65 -4.02
CA TYR A 35 -33.86 8.50 -4.20
C TYR A 35 -34.64 7.19 -4.25
N ILE A 36 -33.99 6.13 -4.74
CA ILE A 36 -34.63 4.81 -4.87
C ILE A 36 -34.34 3.99 -3.62
N PHE A 37 -35.38 3.48 -2.97
CA PHE A 37 -35.26 2.54 -1.86
C PHE A 37 -35.38 1.09 -2.34
N ARG A 38 -34.49 0.21 -1.86
CA ARG A 38 -34.44 -1.21 -2.24
C ARG A 38 -34.36 -2.08 -0.98
N GLU A 39 -35.51 -2.59 -0.53
CA GLU A 39 -35.59 -3.47 0.64
C GLU A 39 -34.77 -4.76 0.44
N GLN A 40 -34.04 -5.17 1.48
CA GLN A 40 -33.36 -6.46 1.57
C GLN A 40 -34.21 -7.42 2.41
N LYS A 41 -34.55 -8.58 1.83
CA LYS A 41 -35.45 -9.55 2.49
C LYS A 41 -34.72 -10.59 3.33
N GLU A 42 -33.41 -10.76 3.13
CA GLU A 42 -32.54 -11.69 3.84
C GLU A 42 -31.90 -10.97 5.03
N ARG A 43 -32.03 -11.52 6.25
CA ARG A 43 -31.68 -10.84 7.51
C ARG A 43 -30.27 -11.16 8.03
N ASP A 44 -29.47 -11.93 7.31
CA ASP A 44 -28.31 -12.65 7.87
C ASP A 44 -27.16 -11.73 8.34
N HIS A 45 -27.06 -10.50 7.85
CA HIS A 45 -25.96 -9.58 8.17
C HIS A 45 -26.40 -8.16 8.56
N GLY A 46 -27.68 -7.99 8.92
CA GLY A 46 -28.17 -6.74 9.49
C GLY A 46 -28.20 -5.54 8.54
N ILE A 47 -28.35 -5.73 7.22
CA ILE A 47 -28.70 -4.64 6.29
C ILE A 47 -30.16 -4.82 5.87
N ASP A 48 -31.00 -3.82 6.16
CA ASP A 48 -32.43 -3.85 5.88
C ASP A 48 -32.78 -3.30 4.49
N ALA A 49 -31.96 -2.38 3.96
CA ALA A 49 -32.22 -1.75 2.67
C ALA A 49 -30.97 -1.14 2.04
N HIS A 50 -31.05 -0.90 0.72
CA HIS A 50 -30.15 -0.02 0.00
C HIS A 50 -30.88 1.23 -0.50
N VAL A 51 -30.19 2.37 -0.49
CA VAL A 51 -30.63 3.63 -1.10
C VAL A 51 -29.74 3.91 -2.31
N GLU A 52 -30.34 4.05 -3.49
CA GLU A 52 -29.63 4.45 -4.70
C GLU A 52 -29.82 5.93 -4.98
N ILE A 53 -28.70 6.63 -5.15
CA ILE A 53 -28.67 8.05 -5.46
C ILE A 53 -29.22 8.27 -6.87
N VAL A 54 -30.09 9.27 -7.00
CA VAL A 54 -30.68 9.70 -8.28
C VAL A 54 -30.23 11.11 -8.57
N LYS A 55 -29.64 11.30 -9.74
CA LYS A 55 -29.17 12.59 -10.23
C LYS A 55 -29.73 12.87 -11.61
N ASP A 56 -30.30 14.06 -11.80
CA ASP A 56 -30.92 14.48 -13.07
C ASP A 56 -31.94 13.46 -13.60
N GLY A 57 -32.72 12.85 -12.69
CA GLY A 57 -33.73 11.83 -13.01
C GLY A 57 -33.16 10.46 -13.40
N LYS A 58 -31.85 10.22 -13.23
CA LYS A 58 -31.19 8.95 -13.54
C LYS A 58 -30.58 8.32 -12.29
N ALA A 59 -30.81 7.03 -12.14
CA ALA A 59 -30.15 6.22 -11.12
C ALA A 59 -28.64 6.18 -11.40
N THR A 60 -27.80 6.47 -10.41
CA THR A 60 -26.35 6.63 -10.62
C THR A 60 -25.57 5.34 -10.39
N GLY A 61 -26.19 4.29 -9.84
CA GLY A 61 -25.50 3.09 -9.35
C GLY A 61 -24.72 3.31 -8.05
N GLN A 62 -24.73 4.52 -7.47
CA GLN A 62 -24.12 4.79 -6.18
C GLN A 62 -25.13 4.47 -5.07
N LEU A 63 -24.74 3.57 -4.16
CA LEU A 63 -25.62 2.98 -3.15
C LEU A 63 -25.13 3.29 -1.74
N ILE A 64 -26.07 3.43 -0.81
CA ILE A 64 -25.86 3.50 0.64
C ILE A 64 -26.62 2.32 1.26
N ALA A 65 -26.01 1.62 2.21
CA ALA A 65 -26.67 0.55 2.96
C ALA A 65 -27.30 1.10 4.26
N LEU A 66 -28.49 0.61 4.59
CA LEU A 66 -29.24 1.03 5.78
C LEU A 66 -29.48 -0.15 6.71
N GLN A 67 -29.21 0.05 8.01
CA GLN A 67 -29.68 -0.78 9.11
C GLN A 67 -30.76 0.01 9.85
N ILE A 68 -32.00 -0.49 9.84
CA ILE A 68 -33.19 0.25 10.28
C ILE A 68 -33.70 -0.33 11.60
N LYS A 69 -33.66 0.48 12.66
CA LYS A 69 -34.26 0.16 13.96
C LYS A 69 -35.46 1.06 14.21
N SER A 70 -36.57 0.47 14.64
CA SER A 70 -37.85 1.17 14.81
C SER A 70 -38.42 0.90 16.20
N GLY A 71 -38.99 1.93 16.82
CA GLY A 71 -39.70 1.83 18.10
C GLY A 71 -39.15 2.76 19.19
N ASP A 72 -40.04 3.19 20.10
CA ASP A 72 -39.70 4.13 21.17
C ASP A 72 -38.62 3.60 22.13
N SER A 73 -38.43 2.27 22.20
CA SER A 73 -37.38 1.64 23.00
C SER A 73 -35.97 2.09 22.62
N TRP A 74 -35.72 2.38 21.34
CA TRP A 74 -34.43 2.87 20.85
C TRP A 74 -34.14 4.32 21.27
N PHE A 75 -35.15 5.05 21.74
CA PHE A 75 -35.06 6.46 22.14
C PHE A 75 -35.02 6.63 23.66
N LYS A 76 -34.81 5.56 24.43
CA LYS A 76 -34.72 5.59 25.91
C LYS A 76 -33.45 6.25 26.42
N GLU A 77 -32.30 5.97 25.79
CA GLU A 77 -31.02 6.58 26.14
C GLU A 77 -30.76 7.80 25.23
N LYS A 78 -31.12 9.00 25.71
CA LYS A 78 -30.95 10.25 24.95
C LYS A 78 -30.66 11.44 25.87
N ASN A 79 -30.11 12.50 25.28
CA ASN A 79 -30.06 13.84 25.86
C ASN A 79 -30.67 14.84 24.86
N ASP A 80 -30.67 16.12 25.18
CA ASP A 80 -31.30 17.17 24.35
C ASP A 80 -30.80 17.25 22.90
N LYS A 81 -29.64 16.65 22.59
CA LYS A 81 -28.98 16.77 21.29
C LYS A 81 -28.94 15.48 20.48
N ARG A 82 -29.02 14.31 21.12
CA ARG A 82 -28.76 13.02 20.47
C ARG A 82 -29.39 11.84 21.18
N VAL A 83 -29.58 10.76 20.43
CA VAL A 83 -29.91 9.41 20.91
C VAL A 83 -28.65 8.57 20.93
N ILE A 84 -28.51 7.70 21.92
CA ILE A 84 -27.42 6.73 22.01
C ILE A 84 -27.93 5.39 21.48
N PHE A 85 -27.43 4.99 20.31
CA PHE A 85 -27.60 3.64 19.80
C PHE A 85 -26.48 2.75 20.34
N ARG A 86 -26.81 1.53 20.76
CA ARG A 86 -25.85 0.54 21.25
C ARG A 86 -26.08 -0.78 20.57
N ASP A 87 -24.99 -1.44 20.21
CA ASP A 87 -25.02 -2.79 19.68
C ASP A 87 -23.82 -3.60 20.19
N ASP A 88 -23.88 -4.92 20.00
CA ASP A 88 -22.73 -5.80 20.22
C ASP A 88 -21.78 -5.81 19.01
N ASN A 89 -20.65 -6.50 19.14
CA ASN A 89 -19.61 -6.50 18.12
C ASN A 89 -19.92 -7.42 16.93
N ASP A 90 -21.03 -8.17 16.92
CA ASP A 90 -21.25 -9.27 15.96
C ASP A 90 -21.35 -8.76 14.51
N HIS A 91 -21.83 -7.53 14.32
CA HIS A 91 -22.02 -6.93 12.99
C HIS A 91 -21.11 -5.72 12.72
N LEU A 92 -20.37 -5.23 13.72
CA LEU A 92 -19.59 -3.99 13.57
C LEU A 92 -18.50 -4.14 12.50
N ASP A 93 -17.75 -5.23 12.54
CA ASP A 93 -16.68 -5.51 11.57
C ASP A 93 -17.25 -5.63 10.14
N TYR A 94 -18.43 -6.25 10.01
CA TYR A 94 -19.13 -6.34 8.73
C TYR A 94 -19.57 -4.95 8.22
N TRP A 95 -20.04 -4.05 9.08
CA TRP A 95 -20.47 -2.70 8.69
C TRP A 95 -19.30 -1.77 8.37
N LEU A 96 -18.22 -1.80 9.16
CA LEU A 96 -17.03 -0.98 8.92
C LEU A 96 -16.32 -1.36 7.63
N ASN A 97 -16.31 -2.66 7.28
CA ASN A 97 -15.68 -3.17 6.06
C ASN A 97 -16.65 -3.32 4.87
N HIS A 98 -17.89 -2.82 5.00
CA HIS A 98 -18.89 -2.98 3.96
C HIS A 98 -18.52 -2.16 2.70
N SER A 99 -18.73 -2.74 1.52
CA SER A 99 -18.40 -2.07 0.24
C SER A 99 -19.22 -0.80 -0.07
N LEU A 100 -20.31 -0.60 0.68
CA LEU A 100 -21.16 0.60 0.64
C LEU A 100 -21.11 1.30 2.00
N PRO A 101 -21.19 2.64 2.06
CA PRO A 101 -21.39 3.35 3.32
C PRO A 101 -22.62 2.81 4.06
N VAL A 102 -22.47 2.47 5.34
CA VAL A 102 -23.56 1.96 6.17
C VAL A 102 -24.08 3.07 7.07
N LEU A 103 -25.40 3.29 7.07
CA LEU A 103 -26.09 4.17 8.00
C LEU A 103 -26.96 3.36 8.96
N VAL A 104 -26.87 3.66 10.25
CA VAL A 104 -27.89 3.25 11.21
C VAL A 104 -29.00 4.30 11.20
N VAL A 105 -30.23 3.84 10.98
CA VAL A 105 -31.43 4.68 10.95
C VAL A 105 -32.35 4.29 12.10
N LEU A 106 -32.61 5.23 13.00
CA LEU A 106 -33.56 5.08 14.10
C LEU A 106 -34.87 5.78 13.74
N TYR A 107 -35.95 5.02 13.58
CA TYR A 107 -37.29 5.56 13.36
C TYR A 107 -38.05 5.67 14.68
N ASN A 108 -38.50 6.88 15.01
CA ASN A 108 -39.38 7.18 16.13
C ASN A 108 -40.84 7.18 15.64
N PRO A 109 -41.66 6.16 15.97
CA PRO A 109 -43.05 6.10 15.52
C PRO A 109 -43.94 7.20 16.12
N SER A 110 -43.64 7.66 17.34
CA SER A 110 -44.44 8.69 18.04
C SER A 110 -44.28 10.08 17.43
N GLU A 111 -43.08 10.39 16.93
CA GLU A 111 -42.76 11.66 16.26
C GLU A 111 -42.88 11.57 14.73
N GLU A 112 -43.00 10.37 14.17
CA GLU A 112 -42.91 10.07 12.73
C GLU A 112 -41.61 10.60 12.08
N VAL A 113 -40.49 10.55 12.82
CA VAL A 113 -39.17 11.02 12.34
C VAL A 113 -38.15 9.88 12.32
N ALA A 114 -37.41 9.77 11.22
CA ALA A 114 -36.21 8.95 11.13
C ALA A 114 -34.97 9.82 11.35
N TYR A 115 -34.12 9.40 12.30
CA TYR A 115 -32.81 9.96 12.56
C TYR A 115 -31.74 8.99 12.07
N TRP A 116 -30.60 9.47 11.59
CA TRP A 116 -29.56 8.61 11.03
C TRP A 116 -28.17 9.01 11.50
N GLN A 117 -27.23 8.06 11.48
CA GLN A 117 -25.80 8.29 11.68
C GLN A 117 -25.00 7.29 10.84
N ILE A 118 -23.85 7.72 10.31
CA ILE A 118 -22.92 6.83 9.61
C ILE A 118 -22.20 5.91 10.60
N VAL A 119 -21.85 4.70 10.15
CA VAL A 119 -20.94 3.79 10.84
C VAL A 119 -19.55 3.95 10.22
N ASN A 120 -18.59 4.53 10.96
CA ASN A 120 -17.18 4.60 10.61
C ASN A 120 -16.31 4.78 11.88
N ASP A 121 -14.99 4.77 11.73
CA ASP A 121 -14.04 4.89 12.85
C ASP A 121 -14.19 6.19 13.66
N ASP A 122 -14.70 7.27 13.05
CA ASP A 122 -14.90 8.56 13.72
C ASP A 122 -16.18 8.62 14.57
N THR A 123 -17.18 7.81 14.22
CA THR A 123 -18.51 7.86 14.84
C THR A 123 -18.74 6.71 15.81
N VAL A 124 -18.10 5.57 15.57
CA VAL A 124 -18.17 4.39 16.43
C VAL A 124 -17.33 4.63 17.69
N ILE A 125 -17.98 4.49 18.84
CA ILE A 125 -17.30 4.61 20.14
C ILE A 125 -17.31 3.23 20.80
N MET A 126 -16.13 2.60 20.87
CA MET A 126 -15.96 1.32 21.56
C MET A 126 -16.26 1.45 23.06
N THR A 127 -16.89 0.43 23.61
CA THR A 127 -17.22 0.32 25.04
C THR A 127 -16.71 -1.03 25.57
N GLY A 128 -16.70 -1.22 26.88
CA GLY A 128 -16.19 -2.47 27.46
C GLY A 128 -16.95 -3.75 27.07
N LYS A 129 -18.18 -3.66 26.53
CA LYS A 129 -19.04 -4.81 26.18
C LYS A 129 -19.57 -4.81 24.74
N GLY A 130 -19.16 -3.85 23.92
CA GLY A 130 -19.74 -3.62 22.59
C GLY A 130 -19.38 -2.22 22.14
N TRP A 131 -20.27 -1.53 21.43
CA TRP A 131 -20.01 -0.18 20.95
C TRP A 131 -21.28 0.68 21.00
N LYS A 132 -21.12 1.98 20.76
CA LYS A 132 -22.23 2.92 20.65
C LYS A 132 -22.06 3.89 19.48
N LEU A 133 -23.18 4.38 18.98
CA LEU A 133 -23.27 5.54 18.10
C LEU A 133 -24.06 6.65 18.77
N GLU A 134 -23.60 7.88 18.56
CA GLU A 134 -24.34 9.07 18.95
C GLU A 134 -25.08 9.62 17.74
N VAL A 135 -26.40 9.39 17.70
CA VAL A 135 -27.28 9.77 16.58
C VAL A 135 -27.85 11.17 16.85
N PRO A 136 -27.40 12.23 16.15
CA PRO A 136 -27.81 13.60 16.44
C PRO A 136 -29.24 13.86 15.99
N PHE A 137 -30.02 14.60 16.80
CA PHE A 137 -31.38 14.99 16.40
C PHE A 137 -31.42 15.97 15.21
N THR A 138 -30.27 16.54 14.85
CA THR A 138 -30.11 17.35 13.63
C THR A 138 -30.01 16.50 12.36
N GLN A 139 -29.61 15.23 12.46
CA GLN A 139 -29.50 14.31 11.33
C GLN A 139 -30.83 13.59 11.05
N LYS A 140 -31.83 14.35 10.62
CA LYS A 140 -33.15 13.83 10.23
C LYS A 140 -33.13 13.40 8.77
N LEU A 141 -33.71 12.24 8.46
CA LEU A 141 -33.84 11.72 7.10
C LEU A 141 -34.92 12.50 6.34
N THR A 142 -34.53 13.62 5.76
CA THR A 142 -35.39 14.55 5.03
C THR A 142 -34.71 15.02 3.75
N LYS A 143 -35.38 15.85 2.95
CA LYS A 143 -34.79 16.50 1.77
C LYS A 143 -33.49 17.24 2.06
N GLU A 144 -33.29 17.72 3.29
CA GLU A 144 -32.05 18.41 3.71
C GLU A 144 -30.85 17.44 3.80
N SER A 145 -31.09 16.14 3.99
CA SER A 145 -30.03 15.12 3.97
C SER A 145 -29.43 14.89 2.58
N LYS A 146 -30.05 15.43 1.51
CA LYS A 146 -29.68 15.13 0.13
C LYS A 146 -28.20 15.40 -0.15
N ASN A 147 -27.72 16.58 0.20
CA ASN A 147 -26.33 16.98 -0.04
C ASN A 147 -25.34 16.06 0.70
N TYR A 148 -25.65 15.70 1.95
CA TYR A 148 -24.81 14.79 2.72
C TYR A 148 -24.73 13.41 2.05
N PHE A 149 -25.84 12.87 1.57
CA PHE A 149 -25.84 11.56 0.91
C PHE A 149 -25.07 11.58 -0.42
N GLU A 150 -25.15 12.69 -1.19
CA GLU A 150 -24.32 12.88 -2.40
C GLU A 150 -22.83 12.99 -2.07
N GLU A 151 -22.47 13.68 -0.98
CA GLU A 151 -21.09 13.77 -0.50
C GLU A 151 -20.58 12.41 0.00
N LEU A 152 -21.43 11.65 0.69
CA LEU A 152 -21.10 10.37 1.28
C LEU A 152 -20.74 9.30 0.23
N VAL A 153 -21.49 9.23 -0.87
CA VAL A 153 -21.15 8.33 -1.98
C VAL A 153 -20.04 8.90 -2.89
N GLY A 154 -19.64 10.15 -2.64
CA GLY A 154 -18.63 10.88 -3.38
C GLY A 154 -19.06 11.32 -4.79
N LYS A 155 -18.44 12.40 -5.29
CA LYS A 155 -18.37 12.63 -6.74
C LYS A 155 -17.17 11.83 -7.28
N PRO A 156 -17.32 11.01 -8.33
CA PRO A 156 -16.17 10.34 -8.92
C PRO A 156 -15.16 11.37 -9.40
N ILE A 157 -13.97 11.36 -8.79
CA ILE A 157 -12.84 12.19 -9.23
C ILE A 157 -12.44 11.66 -10.61
N LYS A 158 -12.66 12.47 -11.65
CA LYS A 158 -12.26 12.11 -13.01
C LYS A 158 -10.74 12.27 -13.13
N THR A 159 -10.00 11.17 -13.02
CA THR A 159 -8.59 11.13 -13.35
C THR A 159 -8.39 10.97 -14.86
N LYS A 160 -7.25 11.44 -15.39
CA LYS A 160 -6.93 11.35 -16.82
C LYS A 160 -6.64 9.91 -17.29
N GLY A 161 -6.43 8.97 -16.36
CA GLY A 161 -6.16 7.56 -16.65
C GLY A 161 -6.56 6.65 -15.48
N LYS A 162 -6.88 5.40 -15.81
CA LYS A 162 -7.24 4.34 -14.86
C LYS A 162 -6.04 3.74 -14.14
N TYR A 163 -4.83 3.94 -14.67
CA TYR A 163 -3.56 3.43 -14.20
C TYR A 163 -2.43 4.38 -14.64
N SER A 164 -1.21 4.17 -14.15
CA SER A 164 -0.01 4.90 -14.60
C SER A 164 1.13 3.93 -14.95
N ILE A 165 1.78 4.09 -16.10
CA ILE A 165 3.04 3.40 -16.41
C ILE A 165 4.16 4.19 -15.75
N LEU A 166 4.72 3.67 -14.65
CA LEU A 166 5.75 4.35 -13.87
C LEU A 166 7.13 4.21 -14.50
N SER A 167 7.39 3.07 -15.13
CA SER A 167 8.63 2.83 -15.86
C SER A 167 8.36 2.01 -17.11
N LEU A 168 9.09 2.32 -18.18
CA LEU A 168 9.14 1.52 -19.40
C LEU A 168 10.61 1.36 -19.78
N ARG A 169 11.05 0.11 -19.87
CA ARG A 169 12.43 -0.25 -20.24
C ARG A 169 12.43 -1.08 -21.51
N ASP A 170 13.37 -0.77 -22.38
CA ASP A 170 13.71 -1.59 -23.52
C ASP A 170 14.66 -2.69 -23.02
N VAL A 171 14.15 -3.92 -23.01
CA VAL A 171 14.87 -5.13 -22.58
C VAL A 171 15.08 -6.07 -23.76
N SER A 172 15.15 -5.51 -24.97
CA SER A 172 15.37 -6.27 -26.21
C SER A 172 16.69 -7.03 -26.12
N HIS A 173 16.64 -8.30 -26.50
CA HIS A 173 17.80 -9.20 -26.45
C HIS A 173 17.86 -10.00 -27.74
N GLY A 174 19.07 -10.08 -28.32
CA GLY A 174 19.28 -10.80 -29.57
C GLY A 174 18.40 -10.21 -30.67
N SER A 175 17.70 -11.06 -31.42
CA SER A 175 16.78 -10.67 -32.49
C SER A 175 15.36 -10.34 -32.03
N VAL A 176 15.10 -10.24 -30.73
CA VAL A 176 13.74 -10.11 -30.19
C VAL A 176 13.54 -8.73 -29.55
N LYS A 177 12.54 -7.98 -30.04
CA LYS A 177 12.14 -6.68 -29.46
C LYS A 177 11.28 -6.87 -28.22
N ARG A 178 11.70 -6.34 -27.06
CA ARG A 178 11.06 -6.61 -25.77
C ARG A 178 10.90 -5.35 -24.92
N TYR A 179 9.79 -5.25 -24.20
CA TYR A 179 9.56 -4.20 -23.22
C TYR A 179 9.28 -4.76 -21.83
N SER A 180 9.76 -4.07 -20.80
CA SER A 180 9.41 -4.30 -19.39
C SER A 180 8.84 -3.03 -18.81
N ALA A 181 7.67 -3.11 -18.18
CA ALA A 181 7.03 -1.94 -17.58
C ALA A 181 6.49 -2.22 -16.18
N ASN A 182 6.62 -1.21 -15.31
CA ASN A 182 5.98 -1.18 -14.00
C ASN A 182 4.70 -0.34 -14.10
N VAL A 183 3.57 -0.90 -13.72
CA VAL A 183 2.25 -0.28 -13.84
C VAL A 183 1.63 -0.11 -12.45
N LEU A 184 1.30 1.13 -12.10
CA LEU A 184 0.55 1.48 -10.90
C LEU A 184 -0.95 1.44 -11.20
N VAL A 185 -1.69 0.70 -10.39
CA VAL A 185 -3.15 0.61 -10.44
C VAL A 185 -3.75 1.06 -9.10
N PRO A 186 -4.98 1.59 -9.06
CA PRO A 186 -5.64 1.90 -7.80
C PRO A 186 -5.82 0.65 -6.92
N GLU A 187 -5.62 0.79 -5.61
CA GLU A 187 -5.78 -0.30 -4.62
C GLU A 187 -7.18 -0.92 -4.64
N SER A 188 -8.21 -0.14 -4.99
CA SER A 188 -9.60 -0.61 -5.12
C SER A 188 -9.87 -1.46 -6.37
N PHE A 189 -8.85 -1.73 -7.20
CA PHE A 189 -9.04 -2.54 -8.40
C PHE A 189 -9.23 -4.02 -8.04
N THR A 190 -10.32 -4.59 -8.52
CA THR A 190 -10.53 -6.03 -8.49
C THR A 190 -9.60 -6.74 -9.47
N ARG A 191 -9.42 -8.06 -9.30
CA ARG A 191 -8.64 -8.87 -10.25
C ARG A 191 -9.08 -8.70 -11.71
N LEU A 192 -10.38 -8.53 -11.95
CA LEU A 192 -10.91 -8.29 -13.30
C LEU A 192 -10.41 -6.96 -13.88
N LYS A 193 -10.51 -5.86 -13.12
CA LYS A 193 -10.00 -4.54 -13.55
C LYS A 193 -8.49 -4.57 -13.79
N ILE A 194 -7.74 -5.34 -13.00
CA ILE A 194 -6.30 -5.57 -13.22
C ILE A 194 -6.06 -6.31 -14.54
N ILE A 195 -6.81 -7.39 -14.82
CA ILE A 195 -6.71 -8.14 -16.08
C ILE A 195 -7.00 -7.23 -17.29
N GLU A 196 -8.06 -6.43 -17.22
CA GLU A 196 -8.40 -5.44 -18.27
C GLU A 196 -7.24 -4.44 -18.46
N THR A 197 -6.67 -3.95 -17.37
CA THR A 197 -5.52 -3.03 -17.39
C THR A 197 -4.28 -3.68 -18.02
N VAL A 198 -3.98 -4.93 -17.68
CA VAL A 198 -2.88 -5.70 -18.28
C VAL A 198 -3.05 -5.83 -19.80
N GLN A 199 -4.27 -6.15 -20.25
CA GLN A 199 -4.58 -6.25 -21.68
C GLN A 199 -4.44 -4.90 -22.39
N GLU A 200 -4.98 -3.83 -21.80
CA GLU A 200 -4.92 -2.46 -22.33
C GLU A 200 -3.46 -1.97 -22.46
N VAL A 201 -2.67 -2.07 -21.39
CA VAL A 201 -1.25 -1.69 -21.37
C VAL A 201 -0.47 -2.51 -22.39
N THR A 202 -0.62 -3.84 -22.38
CA THR A 202 0.07 -4.72 -23.33
C THR A 202 -0.21 -4.29 -24.77
N ASN A 203 -1.48 -4.07 -25.11
CA ASN A 203 -1.86 -3.64 -26.46
C ASN A 203 -1.26 -2.28 -26.83
N SER A 204 -1.22 -1.32 -25.90
CA SER A 204 -0.58 -0.02 -26.13
C SER A 204 0.93 -0.15 -26.42
N LEU A 205 1.61 -1.06 -25.73
CA LEU A 205 3.07 -1.22 -25.81
C LEU A 205 3.53 -2.03 -27.02
N LYS A 206 2.66 -2.83 -27.66
CA LYS A 206 2.98 -3.58 -28.89
C LYS A 206 3.55 -2.69 -30.00
N ASN A 207 3.03 -1.47 -30.11
CA ASN A 207 3.41 -0.51 -31.16
C ASN A 207 4.31 0.61 -30.63
N SER A 208 4.90 0.48 -29.44
CA SER A 208 5.77 1.52 -28.90
C SER A 208 7.02 1.72 -29.77
N GLU A 209 7.34 2.99 -30.02
CA GLU A 209 8.57 3.44 -30.69
C GLU A 209 9.65 3.87 -29.68
N TYR A 210 9.56 3.42 -28.44
CA TYR A 210 10.61 3.62 -27.45
C TYR A 210 11.80 2.69 -27.70
N TYR A 211 13.02 3.21 -27.56
CA TYR A 211 14.26 2.43 -27.67
C TYR A 211 15.21 2.84 -26.55
N GLY A 212 15.90 1.88 -25.94
CA GLY A 212 16.79 2.13 -24.82
C GLY A 212 18.11 2.82 -25.21
N ASN A 213 18.51 2.70 -26.48
CA ASN A 213 19.71 3.34 -27.05
C ASN A 213 19.65 3.31 -28.60
N ASP A 214 20.61 4.01 -29.24
CA ASP A 214 20.67 4.13 -30.70
C ASP A 214 20.93 2.81 -31.44
N LEU A 215 21.69 1.88 -30.85
CA LEU A 215 21.94 0.57 -31.46
C LEU A 215 20.64 -0.26 -31.54
N THR A 216 19.87 -0.29 -30.45
CA THR A 216 18.58 -0.97 -30.41
C THR A 216 17.59 -0.31 -31.39
N LYS A 217 17.61 1.02 -31.48
CA LYS A 217 16.81 1.77 -32.45
C LYS A 217 17.13 1.39 -33.89
N GLN A 218 18.41 1.34 -34.27
CA GLN A 218 18.82 0.95 -35.62
C GLN A 218 18.33 -0.46 -35.97
N ARG A 219 18.39 -1.38 -34.99
CA ARG A 219 18.00 -2.79 -35.17
C ARG A 219 16.49 -2.99 -35.30
N PHE A 220 15.69 -2.31 -34.46
CA PHE A 220 14.26 -2.59 -34.29
C PHE A 220 13.34 -1.47 -34.80
N LYS A 221 13.87 -0.50 -35.55
CA LYS A 221 13.08 0.61 -36.11
C LYS A 221 11.87 0.07 -36.86
N LYS A 222 10.68 0.60 -36.56
CA LYS A 222 9.38 0.21 -37.17
C LYS A 222 8.94 -1.24 -36.91
N GLN A 223 9.65 -2.00 -36.06
CA GLN A 223 9.21 -3.33 -35.63
C GLN A 223 8.32 -3.19 -34.40
N THR A 224 7.28 -4.02 -34.32
CA THR A 224 6.44 -4.16 -33.13
C THR A 224 7.19 -4.93 -32.03
N ALA A 225 6.79 -4.73 -30.77
CA ALA A 225 7.27 -5.58 -29.70
C ALA A 225 6.87 -7.04 -29.96
N GLN A 226 7.70 -7.98 -29.54
CA GLN A 226 7.45 -9.42 -29.67
C GLN A 226 7.30 -10.11 -28.31
N ALA A 227 7.76 -9.46 -27.23
CA ALA A 227 7.41 -9.85 -25.87
C ALA A 227 7.29 -8.61 -24.96
N ILE A 228 6.33 -8.65 -24.03
CA ILE A 228 6.07 -7.56 -23.09
C ILE A 228 5.92 -8.16 -21.69
N PHE A 229 6.71 -7.65 -20.74
CA PHE A 229 6.66 -7.99 -19.33
C PHE A 229 6.01 -6.84 -18.57
N LEU A 230 4.93 -7.09 -17.85
CA LEU A 230 4.33 -6.10 -16.95
C LEU A 230 4.43 -6.57 -15.51
N PHE A 231 4.72 -5.63 -14.60
CA PHE A 231 4.66 -5.81 -13.16
C PHE A 231 3.63 -4.82 -12.63
N ILE A 232 2.61 -5.32 -11.94
CA ILE A 232 1.45 -4.54 -11.51
C ILE A 232 1.55 -4.28 -10.01
N TYR A 233 1.42 -3.02 -9.62
CA TYR A 233 1.61 -2.55 -8.26
C TYR A 233 0.40 -1.72 -7.81
N PRO A 234 -0.18 -2.00 -6.63
CA PRO A 234 -1.25 -1.17 -6.06
C PRO A 234 -0.76 0.16 -5.48
N THR A 235 0.45 0.19 -4.92
CA THR A 235 1.02 1.39 -4.28
C THR A 235 2.40 1.77 -4.86
N LEU A 236 2.85 3.00 -4.63
CA LEU A 236 4.22 3.42 -4.97
C LEU A 236 5.28 2.73 -4.09
N GLU A 237 4.91 2.39 -2.86
CA GLU A 237 5.73 1.62 -1.92
C GLU A 237 6.06 0.25 -2.52
N ASP A 238 5.05 -0.46 -3.04
CA ASP A 238 5.23 -1.76 -3.66
C ASP A 238 6.17 -1.73 -4.87
N VAL A 239 6.12 -0.65 -5.66
CA VAL A 239 6.97 -0.47 -6.84
C VAL A 239 8.43 -0.44 -6.45
N ARG A 240 8.75 0.30 -5.39
CA ARG A 240 10.11 0.44 -4.88
C ARG A 240 10.64 -0.86 -4.31
N GLN A 241 9.79 -1.54 -3.55
CA GLN A 241 10.09 -2.81 -2.91
C GLN A 241 10.03 -4.01 -3.86
N SER A 242 9.64 -3.79 -5.12
CA SER A 242 9.37 -4.85 -6.10
C SER A 242 8.35 -5.89 -5.62
N ASN A 243 7.36 -5.47 -4.83
CA ASN A 243 6.26 -6.29 -4.30
C ASN A 243 5.02 -6.23 -5.22
N TRP A 244 5.11 -6.76 -6.44
CA TRP A 244 3.96 -6.72 -7.36
C TRP A 244 2.83 -7.64 -6.89
N VAL A 245 1.57 -7.22 -7.09
CA VAL A 245 0.38 -8.07 -6.85
C VAL A 245 0.28 -9.15 -7.93
N CYS A 246 0.70 -8.83 -9.15
CA CYS A 246 0.86 -9.79 -10.23
C CYS A 246 1.88 -9.33 -11.25
N LYS A 247 2.38 -10.29 -12.02
CA LYS A 247 3.19 -10.04 -13.22
C LYS A 247 2.51 -10.68 -14.43
N SER A 248 2.75 -10.14 -15.61
CA SER A 248 2.28 -10.73 -16.86
C SER A 248 3.37 -10.80 -17.92
N LEU A 249 3.21 -11.76 -18.82
CA LEU A 249 4.06 -11.95 -19.99
C LEU A 249 3.17 -12.14 -21.21
N TRP A 250 3.29 -11.23 -22.15
CA TRP A 250 2.77 -11.41 -23.51
C TRP A 250 3.87 -11.87 -24.44
N ILE A 251 3.59 -12.86 -25.28
CA ILE A 251 4.48 -13.36 -26.33
C ILE A 251 3.74 -13.30 -27.66
N ASP A 252 4.37 -12.74 -28.69
CA ASP A 252 3.83 -12.76 -30.04
C ASP A 252 3.69 -14.21 -30.53
N LYS A 253 2.50 -14.57 -31.04
CA LYS A 253 2.19 -15.93 -31.51
C LYS A 253 3.07 -16.41 -32.67
N HIS A 254 3.71 -15.48 -33.38
CA HIS A 254 4.60 -15.76 -34.50
C HIS A 254 6.07 -15.81 -34.07
N LEU A 255 6.39 -15.58 -32.80
CA LEU A 255 7.76 -15.69 -32.29
C LEU A 255 8.14 -17.18 -32.14
N PRO A 256 9.22 -17.64 -32.79
CA PRO A 256 9.72 -19.00 -32.63
C PRO A 256 10.05 -19.33 -31.16
N SER A 257 9.72 -20.54 -30.72
CA SER A 257 9.83 -20.95 -29.30
C SER A 257 11.28 -20.96 -28.78
N ASP A 258 12.26 -21.16 -29.65
CA ASP A 258 13.69 -21.09 -29.35
C ASP A 258 14.20 -19.65 -29.12
N LEU A 259 13.48 -18.65 -29.64
CA LEU A 259 13.77 -17.23 -29.44
C LEU A 259 12.89 -16.59 -28.34
N ALA A 260 11.78 -17.23 -28.00
CA ALA A 260 10.84 -16.76 -27.00
C ALA A 260 11.50 -16.66 -25.60
N PRO A 261 11.11 -15.68 -24.78
CA PRO A 261 11.51 -15.67 -23.39
C PRO A 261 10.94 -16.90 -22.66
N ASN A 262 11.58 -17.28 -21.55
CA ASN A 262 11.06 -18.35 -20.70
C ASN A 262 9.63 -18.01 -20.27
N PRO A 263 8.68 -18.94 -20.42
CA PRO A 263 7.31 -18.74 -19.97
C PRO A 263 7.29 -18.54 -18.45
N ILE A 264 6.30 -17.80 -17.98
CA ILE A 264 6.02 -17.68 -16.55
C ILE A 264 4.91 -18.66 -16.17
N GLU A 265 4.95 -19.16 -14.95
CA GLU A 265 3.83 -19.92 -14.38
C GLU A 265 2.65 -18.98 -14.14
N GLY A 266 1.48 -19.32 -14.67
CA GLY A 266 0.30 -18.48 -14.57
C GLY A 266 -0.86 -18.94 -15.43
N LYS A 267 -1.93 -18.14 -15.43
CA LYS A 267 -3.14 -18.38 -16.21
C LYS A 267 -3.11 -17.57 -17.51
N ASP A 268 -3.52 -18.17 -18.62
CA ASP A 268 -3.79 -17.44 -19.86
C ASP A 268 -5.10 -16.62 -19.70
N ILE A 269 -4.99 -15.31 -19.93
CA ILE A 269 -6.11 -14.35 -19.88
C ILE A 269 -6.57 -13.91 -21.27
N GLY A 270 -6.20 -14.67 -22.30
CA GLY A 270 -6.48 -14.39 -23.70
C GLY A 270 -5.40 -13.53 -24.36
N ASN A 271 -5.40 -13.53 -25.69
CA ASN A 271 -4.46 -12.78 -26.54
C ASN A 271 -2.97 -13.14 -26.34
N ASN A 272 -2.68 -14.38 -25.92
CA ASN A 272 -1.34 -14.88 -25.58
C ASN A 272 -0.69 -14.09 -24.43
N ILE A 273 -1.49 -13.71 -23.44
CA ILE A 273 -1.02 -13.03 -22.23
C ILE A 273 -1.17 -14.00 -21.07
N THR A 274 -0.06 -14.39 -20.48
CA THR A 274 -0.05 -15.15 -19.23
C THR A 274 0.03 -14.18 -18.05
N ILE A 275 -0.81 -14.35 -17.04
CA ILE A 275 -0.77 -13.60 -15.78
C ILE A 275 -0.44 -14.54 -14.61
N SER A 276 0.44 -14.07 -13.72
CA SER A 276 0.92 -14.79 -12.55
C SER A 276 0.64 -13.92 -11.32
N TRP A 277 -0.27 -14.37 -10.45
CA TRP A 277 -0.60 -13.68 -9.20
C TRP A 277 0.43 -14.02 -8.12
N SER A 278 0.75 -13.04 -7.28
CA SER A 278 1.66 -13.25 -6.16
C SER A 278 0.89 -13.78 -4.95
N ASP A 279 1.15 -15.03 -4.57
CA ASP A 279 0.54 -15.64 -3.38
C ASP A 279 1.12 -15.09 -2.07
N THR A 280 2.27 -14.41 -2.13
CA THR A 280 2.95 -13.83 -0.97
C THR A 280 2.76 -12.31 -0.86
N TYR A 281 2.00 -11.67 -1.75
CA TYR A 281 1.87 -10.21 -1.79
C TYR A 281 1.42 -9.62 -0.44
N GLN A 282 0.34 -10.14 0.12
CA GLN A 282 -0.21 -9.67 1.41
C GLN A 282 0.77 -9.93 2.57
N ALA A 283 1.33 -11.14 2.64
CA ALA A 283 2.29 -11.48 3.69
C ALA A 283 3.56 -10.60 3.64
N MET A 284 4.02 -10.22 2.45
CA MET A 284 5.16 -9.30 2.31
C MET A 284 4.80 -7.88 2.72
N GLN A 285 3.57 -7.43 2.47
CA GLN A 285 3.09 -6.12 2.91
C GLN A 285 3.03 -6.04 4.44
N GLU A 286 2.35 -6.99 5.08
CA GLU A 286 2.22 -7.07 6.55
C GLU A 286 3.58 -7.13 7.25
N LEU A 287 4.49 -7.98 6.73
CA LEU A 287 5.85 -8.09 7.26
C LEU A 287 6.58 -6.74 7.19
N ARG A 288 6.46 -6.02 6.08
CA ARG A 288 7.16 -4.74 5.92
C ARG A 288 6.58 -3.64 6.78
N GLU A 289 5.27 -3.57 6.91
CA GLU A 289 4.61 -2.64 7.84
C GLU A 289 5.10 -2.87 9.27
N GLN A 290 5.32 -4.13 9.67
CA GLN A 290 5.86 -4.48 10.99
C GLN A 290 7.32 -4.03 11.21
N TYR A 291 8.17 -4.09 10.19
CA TYR A 291 9.62 -3.81 10.31
C TYR A 291 10.04 -2.42 9.82
N THR A 292 9.11 -1.63 9.29
CA THR A 292 9.39 -0.25 8.85
C THR A 292 9.44 0.67 10.06
N LEU A 293 10.58 1.35 10.21
CA LEU A 293 10.77 2.32 11.26
C LEU A 293 10.09 3.65 10.94
N THR A 294 9.84 4.43 11.98
CA THR A 294 9.57 5.86 11.83
C THR A 294 10.78 6.57 11.23
N LYS A 295 10.57 7.76 10.66
CA LYS A 295 11.65 8.58 10.11
C LYS A 295 12.68 8.91 11.19
N GLU A 296 12.20 9.29 12.37
CA GLU A 296 13.00 9.67 13.52
C GLU A 296 13.89 8.52 14.00
N ASP A 297 13.31 7.33 14.17
CA ASP A 297 14.06 6.15 14.62
C ASP A 297 15.08 5.70 13.58
N PHE A 298 14.70 5.70 12.28
CA PHE A 298 15.61 5.33 11.20
C PHE A 298 16.83 6.27 11.15
N LEU A 299 16.61 7.59 11.18
CA LEU A 299 17.70 8.57 11.13
C LEU A 299 18.60 8.48 12.37
N ALA A 300 18.02 8.31 13.56
CA ALA A 300 18.78 8.15 14.80
C ALA A 300 19.70 6.91 14.76
N HIS A 301 19.16 5.76 14.35
CA HIS A 301 19.94 4.52 14.21
C HIS A 301 21.03 4.65 13.12
N MET A 302 20.69 5.22 11.97
CA MET A 302 21.65 5.44 10.89
C MET A 302 22.81 6.33 11.34
N GLU A 303 22.55 7.45 12.00
CA GLU A 303 23.59 8.37 12.47
C GLU A 303 24.49 7.76 13.55
N ALA A 304 23.90 6.97 14.46
CA ALA A 304 24.64 6.25 15.50
C ALA A 304 25.72 5.33 14.92
N VAL A 305 25.49 4.75 13.75
CA VAL A 305 26.47 3.92 13.03
C VAL A 305 27.35 4.74 12.08
N ARG A 306 26.77 5.67 11.34
CA ARG A 306 27.47 6.48 10.32
C ARG A 306 28.60 7.31 10.92
N ASN A 307 28.36 7.98 12.05
CA ASN A 307 29.32 8.90 12.67
C ASN A 307 30.65 8.22 13.05
N PRO A 308 30.65 7.09 13.79
CA PRO A 308 31.89 6.39 14.10
C PRO A 308 32.57 5.82 12.85
N VAL A 309 31.82 5.30 11.88
CA VAL A 309 32.39 4.74 10.64
C VAL A 309 33.11 5.82 9.83
N THR A 310 32.49 6.99 9.68
CA THR A 310 33.09 8.12 8.95
C THR A 310 34.42 8.51 9.58
N THR A 311 34.45 8.65 10.91
CA THR A 311 35.66 8.96 11.67
C THR A 311 36.76 7.92 11.44
N ILE A 312 36.41 6.63 11.48
CA ILE A 312 37.37 5.54 11.27
C ILE A 312 37.92 5.58 9.84
N VAL A 313 37.05 5.66 8.83
CA VAL A 313 37.44 5.63 7.41
C VAL A 313 38.34 6.81 7.06
N GLU A 314 38.05 8.01 7.54
CA GLU A 314 38.95 9.17 7.36
C GLU A 314 40.35 8.92 7.94
N GLY A 315 40.42 8.26 9.10
CA GLY A 315 41.67 7.81 9.70
C GLY A 315 42.40 6.77 8.82
N LEU A 316 41.66 5.80 8.28
CA LEU A 316 42.21 4.75 7.40
C LEU A 316 42.73 5.29 6.07
N ILE A 317 42.08 6.30 5.50
CA ILE A 317 42.55 6.98 4.28
C ILE A 317 43.91 7.65 4.55
N LYS A 318 44.04 8.38 5.67
CA LYS A 318 45.30 9.02 6.07
C LYS A 318 46.39 7.97 6.36
N LEU A 319 46.04 6.90 7.08
CA LEU A 319 46.94 5.79 7.40
C LEU A 319 47.47 5.11 6.13
N THR A 320 46.58 4.81 5.17
CA THR A 320 46.92 4.17 3.89
C THR A 320 47.83 5.07 3.08
N ARG A 321 47.57 6.40 3.01
CA ARG A 321 48.47 7.34 2.34
C ARG A 321 49.88 7.33 2.93
N ARG A 322 50.00 7.37 4.26
CA ARG A 322 51.30 7.33 4.97
C ARG A 322 52.07 6.04 4.68
N TYR A 323 51.36 4.90 4.65
CA TYR A 323 51.94 3.62 4.26
C TYR A 323 52.48 3.65 2.82
N GLU A 324 51.72 4.22 1.90
CA GLU A 324 52.07 4.25 0.48
C GLU A 324 53.26 5.15 0.15
N ILE A 325 53.47 6.23 0.90
CA ILE A 325 54.61 7.12 0.76
C ILE A 325 55.83 6.68 1.61
N GLY A 326 55.73 5.55 2.31
CA GLY A 326 56.83 4.97 3.09
C GLY A 326 57.04 5.56 4.49
N GLU A 327 56.13 6.42 4.98
CA GLU A 327 56.17 6.99 6.34
C GLU A 327 55.71 6.02 7.43
N LEU A 328 55.15 4.88 7.04
CA LEU A 328 54.68 3.82 7.94
C LEU A 328 55.17 2.47 7.43
N ASN A 329 55.70 1.63 8.32
CA ASN A 329 56.12 0.28 7.94
C ASN A 329 54.94 -0.70 7.84
N HIS A 330 55.16 -1.85 7.20
CA HIS A 330 54.11 -2.84 6.97
C HIS A 330 53.48 -3.36 8.26
N GLU A 331 54.28 -3.63 9.30
CA GLU A 331 53.80 -4.20 10.56
C GLU A 331 52.87 -3.23 11.30
N ALA A 332 53.23 -1.94 11.35
CA ALA A 332 52.40 -0.90 11.94
C ALA A 332 51.10 -0.68 11.15
N TYR A 333 51.17 -0.70 9.81
CA TYR A 333 49.99 -0.62 8.96
C TYR A 333 49.05 -1.82 9.18
N LEU A 334 49.61 -3.04 9.19
CA LEU A 334 48.88 -4.28 9.43
C LEU A 334 48.16 -4.26 10.78
N LYS A 335 48.83 -3.79 11.84
CA LYS A 335 48.27 -3.70 13.19
C LYS A 335 47.06 -2.77 13.24
N GLU A 336 47.18 -1.56 12.71
CA GLU A 336 46.09 -0.57 12.73
C GLU A 336 44.92 -1.00 11.84
N MET A 337 45.18 -1.57 10.65
CA MET A 337 44.13 -2.08 9.77
C MET A 337 43.38 -3.27 10.41
N THR A 338 44.08 -4.18 11.09
CA THR A 338 43.44 -5.32 11.79
C THR A 338 42.61 -4.83 12.98
N LYS A 339 43.06 -3.80 13.70
CA LYS A 339 42.28 -3.18 14.79
C LYS A 339 41.00 -2.52 14.25
N ALA A 340 41.11 -1.79 13.14
CA ALA A 340 39.97 -1.14 12.52
C ALA A 340 38.98 -2.16 11.91
N GLU A 341 39.47 -3.29 11.41
CA GLU A 341 38.64 -4.37 10.87
C GLU A 341 37.60 -4.87 11.87
N LEU A 342 38.00 -5.12 13.11
CA LEU A 342 37.08 -5.58 14.15
C LEU A 342 35.95 -4.58 14.38
N ARG A 343 36.29 -3.30 14.49
CA ARG A 343 35.31 -2.25 14.79
C ARG A 343 34.38 -1.94 13.62
N VAL A 344 34.91 -1.85 12.40
CA VAL A 344 34.09 -1.58 11.22
C VAL A 344 33.20 -2.78 10.89
N THR A 345 33.66 -4.01 11.10
CA THR A 345 32.83 -5.22 10.94
C THR A 345 31.67 -5.23 11.93
N GLU A 346 31.92 -4.91 13.21
CA GLU A 346 30.86 -4.77 14.22
C GLU A 346 29.81 -3.73 13.80
N LEU A 347 30.25 -2.54 13.37
CA LEU A 347 29.35 -1.48 12.90
C LEU A 347 28.61 -1.85 11.61
N TYR A 348 29.25 -2.58 10.70
CA TYR A 348 28.62 -3.08 9.48
C TYR A 348 27.51 -4.11 9.78
N ILE A 349 27.74 -4.99 10.76
CA ILE A 349 26.72 -5.95 11.21
C ILE A 349 25.54 -5.20 11.86
N GLN A 350 25.79 -4.16 12.67
CA GLN A 350 24.70 -3.37 13.24
C GLN A 350 23.75 -2.76 12.19
N VAL A 351 24.26 -2.45 10.98
CA VAL A 351 23.41 -1.94 9.88
C VAL A 351 22.36 -2.95 9.44
N THR A 352 22.65 -4.25 9.51
CA THR A 352 21.68 -5.28 9.09
C THR A 352 20.48 -5.35 10.04
N ASP A 353 20.61 -4.82 11.25
CA ASP A 353 19.62 -4.92 12.31
C ASP A 353 18.88 -3.58 12.57
N ILE A 354 19.14 -2.54 11.76
CA ILE A 354 18.50 -1.23 11.91
C ILE A 354 16.98 -1.30 11.66
N GLY A 355 16.50 -2.24 10.86
CA GLY A 355 15.10 -2.26 10.37
C GLY A 355 14.96 -1.58 9.00
N LEU A 356 13.72 -1.53 8.49
CA LEU A 356 13.44 -0.97 7.17
C LEU A 356 13.24 0.54 7.26
N ALA A 357 13.76 1.27 6.27
CA ALA A 357 13.57 2.71 6.17
C ALA A 357 12.15 3.02 5.67
N PRO A 358 11.49 4.09 6.16
CA PRO A 358 10.24 4.55 5.57
C PRO A 358 10.46 5.04 4.14
N LEU A 359 9.39 5.10 3.35
CA LEU A 359 9.43 5.39 1.91
C LEU A 359 10.25 6.65 1.54
N GLU A 360 10.12 7.73 2.32
CA GLU A 360 10.86 8.97 2.07
C GLU A 360 12.38 8.87 2.31
N CYS A 361 12.81 7.86 3.09
CA CYS A 361 14.21 7.62 3.47
C CYS A 361 14.87 6.47 2.69
N GLU A 362 14.17 5.84 1.74
CA GLU A 362 14.67 4.64 1.06
C GLU A 362 15.94 4.90 0.24
N GLU A 363 15.98 5.97 -0.54
CA GLU A 363 17.17 6.34 -1.33
C GLU A 363 18.36 6.70 -0.42
N LEU A 364 18.07 7.37 0.72
CA LEU A 364 19.07 7.61 1.76
C LEU A 364 19.61 6.28 2.32
N SER A 365 18.73 5.34 2.64
CA SER A 365 19.09 3.99 3.12
C SER A 365 19.96 3.25 2.10
N ASN A 366 19.60 3.27 0.82
CA ASN A 366 20.39 2.66 -0.25
C ASN A 366 21.80 3.26 -0.34
N CYS A 367 21.92 4.59 -0.24
CA CYS A 367 23.21 5.26 -0.25
C CYS A 367 24.02 5.00 1.01
N PHE A 368 23.38 4.95 2.18
CA PHE A 368 23.99 4.58 3.45
C PHE A 368 24.52 3.14 3.45
N GLN A 369 23.70 2.15 3.07
CA GLN A 369 24.12 0.75 2.97
C GLN A 369 25.30 0.56 2.01
N SER A 370 25.29 1.27 0.88
CA SER A 370 26.42 1.26 -0.06
C SER A 370 27.72 1.78 0.58
N ILE A 371 27.64 2.90 1.29
CA ILE A 371 28.79 3.51 1.99
C ILE A 371 29.31 2.58 3.07
N MET A 372 28.42 1.94 3.82
CA MET A 372 28.76 0.96 4.85
C MET A 372 29.45 -0.28 4.27
N ALA A 373 28.96 -0.79 3.13
CA ALA A 373 29.61 -1.88 2.42
C ALA A 373 31.01 -1.49 1.92
N TYR A 374 31.18 -0.29 1.34
CA TYR A 374 32.51 0.16 0.91
C TYR A 374 33.46 0.41 2.09
N ALA A 375 32.97 0.96 3.21
CA ALA A 375 33.75 1.12 4.43
C ALA A 375 34.25 -0.24 4.95
N HIS A 376 33.38 -1.25 4.99
CA HIS A 376 33.75 -2.60 5.36
C HIS A 376 34.77 -3.22 4.37
N ASN A 377 34.62 -2.99 3.07
CA ASN A 377 35.56 -3.47 2.05
C ASN A 377 36.98 -2.87 2.19
N ILE A 378 37.14 -1.69 2.82
CA ILE A 378 38.47 -1.13 3.12
C ILE A 378 39.23 -2.03 4.11
N VAL A 379 38.53 -2.61 5.08
CA VAL A 379 39.15 -3.39 6.17
C VAL A 379 39.06 -4.90 5.97
N LEU A 380 38.10 -5.38 5.17
CA LEU A 380 37.87 -6.80 4.89
C LEU A 380 39.13 -7.60 4.53
N PRO A 381 40.11 -7.05 3.76
CA PRO A 381 41.35 -7.76 3.45
C PRO A 381 42.24 -8.08 4.67
N PHE A 382 41.96 -7.46 5.81
CA PHE A 382 42.70 -7.63 7.08
C PHE A 382 41.97 -8.52 8.09
N SER A 383 40.80 -9.07 7.72
CA SER A 383 40.13 -10.11 8.49
C SER A 383 41.01 -11.37 8.60
N LYS A 384 40.74 -12.23 9.60
CA LYS A 384 41.45 -13.52 9.75
C LYS A 384 41.44 -14.35 8.47
N LYS A 385 40.35 -14.29 7.70
CA LYS A 385 40.23 -14.95 6.39
C LYS A 385 40.96 -14.16 5.30
N GLY A 386 40.82 -12.83 5.30
CA GLY A 386 41.46 -11.94 4.32
C GLY A 386 42.98 -12.06 4.31
N LEU A 387 43.60 -12.11 5.49
CA LEU A 387 45.05 -12.29 5.66
C LEU A 387 45.57 -13.61 5.07
N LYS A 388 44.74 -14.66 5.03
CA LYS A 388 45.06 -15.95 4.40
C LYS A 388 44.77 -15.97 2.90
N THR A 389 43.86 -15.11 2.44
CA THR A 389 43.33 -15.13 1.07
C THR A 389 44.14 -14.25 0.14
N TRP A 390 44.53 -13.06 0.60
CA TRP A 390 45.16 -12.04 -0.24
C TRP A 390 46.58 -11.71 0.21
N MET A 391 47.52 -11.86 -0.72
CA MET A 391 48.88 -11.32 -0.57
C MET A 391 48.84 -9.80 -0.42
N GLU A 392 49.89 -9.22 0.15
CA GLU A 392 49.96 -7.78 0.44
C GLU A 392 49.59 -6.88 -0.76
N ASN A 393 50.17 -7.11 -1.93
CA ASN A 393 49.88 -6.30 -3.12
C ASN A 393 48.40 -6.32 -3.49
N ASN A 394 47.74 -7.48 -3.35
CA ASN A 394 46.31 -7.61 -3.60
C ASN A 394 45.50 -6.86 -2.55
N ARG A 395 45.89 -6.94 -1.27
CA ARG A 395 45.24 -6.17 -0.19
C ARG A 395 45.33 -4.68 -0.45
N ARG A 396 46.50 -4.17 -0.84
CA ARG A 396 46.68 -2.74 -1.20
C ARG A 396 45.77 -2.31 -2.34
N TYR A 397 45.67 -3.11 -3.39
CA TYR A 397 44.76 -2.83 -4.51
C TYR A 397 43.29 -2.78 -4.06
N LEU A 398 42.84 -3.77 -3.28
CA LEU A 398 41.46 -3.83 -2.77
C LEU A 398 41.14 -2.64 -1.87
N VAL A 399 42.06 -2.24 -0.98
CA VAL A 399 41.91 -1.07 -0.12
C VAL A 399 41.73 0.20 -0.95
N ARG A 400 42.61 0.44 -1.93
CA ARG A 400 42.53 1.61 -2.82
C ARG A 400 41.18 1.68 -3.52
N LYS A 401 40.78 0.57 -4.13
CA LYS A 401 39.52 0.48 -4.86
C LYS A 401 38.32 0.76 -3.95
N ALA A 402 38.32 0.20 -2.74
CA ALA A 402 37.27 0.44 -1.76
C ALA A 402 37.23 1.89 -1.26
N ILE A 403 38.38 2.53 -1.06
CA ILE A 403 38.47 3.96 -0.72
C ILE A 403 37.88 4.82 -1.85
N GLU A 404 38.24 4.54 -3.10
CA GLU A 404 37.71 5.25 -4.27
C GLU A 404 36.19 5.12 -4.36
N ASP A 405 35.65 3.89 -4.22
CA ASP A 405 34.22 3.64 -4.30
C ASP A 405 33.46 4.28 -3.12
N TYR A 406 34.04 4.26 -1.91
CA TYR A 406 33.52 4.97 -0.74
C TYR A 406 33.41 6.48 -1.01
N GLN A 407 34.51 7.11 -1.45
CA GLN A 407 34.55 8.54 -1.74
C GLN A 407 33.59 8.93 -2.87
N LYS A 408 33.46 8.09 -3.91
CA LYS A 408 32.52 8.31 -5.01
C LYS A 408 31.06 8.26 -4.57
N LYS A 409 30.74 7.49 -3.52
CA LYS A 409 29.36 7.34 -3.02
C LYS A 409 28.96 8.41 -1.99
N LEU A 410 29.91 9.02 -1.28
CA LEU A 410 29.65 10.08 -0.29
C LEU A 410 28.75 11.23 -0.80
N PRO A 411 28.92 11.76 -2.02
CA PRO A 411 28.04 12.80 -2.54
C PRO A 411 26.57 12.38 -2.61
N CYS A 412 26.27 11.09 -2.87
CA CYS A 412 24.89 10.61 -2.84
C CYS A 412 24.29 10.77 -1.45
N LEU A 413 24.97 10.29 -0.42
CA LEU A 413 24.46 10.35 0.95
C LEU A 413 24.20 11.79 1.39
N LYS A 414 25.12 12.71 1.04
CA LYS A 414 24.93 14.14 1.34
C LYS A 414 23.68 14.69 0.64
N TYR A 415 23.52 14.38 -0.64
CA TYR A 415 22.37 14.85 -1.42
C TYR A 415 21.04 14.28 -0.91
N GLU A 416 20.99 13.00 -0.54
CA GLU A 416 19.76 12.41 0.01
C GLU A 416 19.44 12.95 1.42
N LEU A 417 20.45 13.25 2.25
CA LEU A 417 20.23 13.92 3.54
C LEU A 417 19.61 15.33 3.36
N GLU A 418 20.05 16.08 2.36
CA GLU A 418 19.51 17.42 2.05
C GLU A 418 18.05 17.41 1.57
N LYS A 419 17.50 16.26 1.16
CA LYS A 419 16.06 16.14 0.82
C LYS A 419 15.18 15.88 2.02
N ILE A 420 15.78 15.36 3.10
CA ILE A 420 15.07 14.80 4.25
C ILE A 420 14.99 15.81 5.38
N HIS A 421 15.99 16.70 5.47
CA HIS A 421 16.04 17.89 6.31
C HIS A 421 15.59 19.13 5.53
#